data_AF-A0A2E4UR60-F1
#
_entry.id   AF-A0A2E4UR60-F1
#
_cell.length_a   1.000
_cell.length_b   1.000
_cell.length_c   1.000
_cell.angle_alpha   90.00
_cell.angle_beta   90.00
_cell.angle_gamma   90.00
#
_symmetry.space_group_name_H-M   'P 1'
#
loop_
_entity.id
_entity.type
_entity.pdbx_description
1 polymer ?
#
loop_
_entity_poly.entity_id
_entity_poly.type
_entity_poly.pdbx_seq_one_letter_code
_entity_poly.pdbx_strand_id
1 'polypeptide(L)'
;MMYAHPQTPDTIYASTGYGRLDGVADMVEGNAGVFRSDDGGSSWSYAWKGITPRYSRPMCIDSRAPYGLTVASAPTAFSSFKDDGGAKAMLFRSEDGGESWRSLCDDAHSPAPANFHGLNVDPDTDGGVLVGTDTGEAWRVSNDAEWTQVADGLPVVLAIIAV
;
A
#
# COMPACT_ATOMS: atom_id res chain seq x y z
N MET A 1 4.86 6.84 -4.08
CA MET A 1 4.45 6.61 -5.49
C MET A 1 3.35 7.60 -5.83
N MET A 2 3.06 7.88 -7.11
CA MET A 2 1.96 8.77 -7.50
C MET A 2 0.99 8.06 -8.44
N TYR A 3 -0.31 8.25 -8.24
CA TYR A 3 -1.38 7.66 -9.05
C TYR A 3 -2.47 8.70 -9.33
N ALA A 4 -2.94 8.78 -10.57
CA ALA A 4 -4.07 9.62 -10.94
C ALA A 4 -5.38 8.86 -10.72
N HIS A 5 -6.44 9.59 -10.33
CA HIS A 5 -7.77 9.03 -10.30
C HIS A 5 -8.25 8.72 -11.74
N PRO A 6 -8.85 7.55 -12.00
CA PRO A 6 -9.18 7.12 -13.37
C PRO A 6 -10.23 7.98 -14.09
N GLN A 7 -11.08 8.69 -13.35
CA GLN A 7 -12.19 9.48 -13.90
C GLN A 7 -12.14 10.97 -13.57
N THR A 8 -11.21 11.41 -12.71
CA THR A 8 -11.06 12.82 -12.32
C THR A 8 -9.60 13.21 -12.53
N PRO A 9 -9.23 13.71 -13.72
CA PRO A 9 -7.83 13.89 -14.13
C PRO A 9 -6.99 14.79 -13.21
N ASP A 10 -7.63 15.76 -12.54
CA ASP A 10 -6.95 16.66 -11.60
C ASP A 10 -6.80 16.05 -10.20
N THR A 11 -7.47 14.94 -9.92
CA THR A 11 -7.30 14.20 -8.67
C THR A 11 -6.11 13.26 -8.78
N ILE A 12 -5.09 13.48 -7.95
CA ILE A 12 -3.90 12.63 -7.88
C ILE A 12 -3.56 12.30 -6.43
N TYR A 13 -2.99 11.12 -6.21
CA TYR A 13 -2.60 10.59 -4.91
C TYR A 13 -1.09 10.39 -4.86
N ALA A 14 -0.48 10.73 -3.73
CA ALA A 14 0.93 10.48 -3.47
C ALA A 14 1.10 9.66 -2.19
N SER A 15 1.72 8.49 -2.29
CA SER A 15 2.13 7.68 -1.14
C SER A 15 3.58 8.01 -0.77
N THR A 16 3.83 8.25 0.52
CA THR A 16 5.10 8.74 1.04
C THR A 16 5.54 7.96 2.28
N GLY A 17 6.76 8.23 2.75
CA GLY A 17 7.34 7.56 3.89
C GLY A 17 8.55 8.33 4.39
N TYR A 18 8.99 8.05 5.62
CA TYR A 18 10.04 8.82 6.29
C TYR A 18 11.44 8.68 5.70
N GLY A 19 11.64 7.79 4.71
CA GLY A 19 12.96 7.58 4.14
C GLY A 19 13.92 7.11 5.22
N ARG A 20 14.94 7.91 5.55
CA ARG A 20 15.96 7.65 6.60
C ARG A 20 15.39 7.89 8.00
N LEU A 21 15.79 7.06 8.97
CA LEU A 21 15.51 7.27 10.40
C LEU A 21 16.59 8.14 11.04
N ASP A 22 16.91 9.28 10.41
CA ASP A 22 17.92 10.24 10.86
C ASP A 22 17.32 11.42 11.66
N GLY A 23 16.03 11.36 11.97
CA GLY A 23 15.33 12.36 12.79
C GLY A 23 15.01 13.66 12.06
N VAL A 24 15.07 13.69 10.73
CA VAL A 24 14.74 14.87 9.92
C VAL A 24 13.25 15.26 10.01
N ALA A 25 12.37 14.31 10.35
CA ALA A 25 10.95 14.57 10.58
C ALA A 25 10.41 13.72 11.74
N ASP A 26 9.49 14.30 12.51
CA ASP A 26 8.76 13.57 13.56
C ASP A 26 7.82 12.52 12.94
N MET A 27 7.70 11.37 13.59
CA MET A 27 6.88 10.23 13.15
C MET A 27 5.39 10.43 13.50
N VAL A 28 4.84 11.59 13.14
CA VAL A 28 3.47 12.01 13.45
C VAL A 28 2.56 12.02 12.23
N GLU A 29 1.25 12.11 12.47
CA GLU A 29 0.25 12.26 11.42
C GLU A 29 0.48 13.55 10.62
N GLY A 30 0.34 13.47 9.29
CA GLY A 30 0.58 14.59 8.38
C GLY A 30 1.99 14.67 7.79
N ASN A 31 3.00 13.98 8.36
CA ASN A 31 4.38 14.03 7.87
C ASN A 31 4.71 12.96 6.83
N ALA A 32 4.07 11.80 6.91
CA ALA A 32 4.18 10.73 5.93
C ALA A 32 2.87 9.94 5.86
N GLY A 33 2.68 9.23 4.75
CA GLY A 33 1.45 8.53 4.44
C GLY A 33 0.97 8.89 3.04
N VAL A 34 -0.33 8.78 2.83
CA VAL A 34 -1.02 9.15 1.59
C VAL A 34 -1.49 10.60 1.65
N PHE A 35 -1.22 11.33 0.57
CA PHE A 35 -1.73 12.66 0.30
C PHE A 35 -2.57 12.64 -0.97
N ARG A 36 -3.56 13.52 -1.04
CA ARG A 36 -4.44 13.74 -2.18
C ARG A 36 -4.32 15.18 -2.65
N SER A 37 -4.30 15.38 -3.95
CA SER A 37 -4.51 16.68 -4.59
C SER A 37 -5.75 16.56 -5.48
N ASP A 38 -6.52 17.65 -5.58
CA ASP A 38 -7.68 17.77 -6.47
C ASP A 38 -7.48 18.86 -7.54
N ASP A 39 -6.26 19.38 -7.67
CA ASP A 39 -5.88 20.50 -8.54
C ASP A 39 -4.58 20.22 -9.31
N GLY A 40 -4.39 18.96 -9.71
CA GLY A 40 -3.26 18.53 -10.53
C GLY A 40 -1.90 18.59 -9.82
N GLY A 41 -1.90 18.58 -8.49
CA GLY A 41 -0.70 18.63 -7.65
C GLY A 41 -0.29 20.02 -7.20
N SER A 42 -1.12 21.04 -7.44
CA SER A 42 -0.83 22.43 -7.02
C SER A 42 -0.94 22.58 -5.50
N SER A 43 -1.88 21.87 -4.88
CA SER A 43 -2.05 21.77 -3.43
C SER A 43 -2.37 20.34 -3.00
N TRP A 44 -2.05 20.00 -1.75
CA TRP A 44 -2.16 18.65 -1.21
C TRP A 44 -2.83 18.64 0.15
N SER A 45 -3.75 17.70 0.35
CA SER A 45 -4.44 17.39 1.60
C SER A 45 -4.00 16.01 2.10
N TYR A 46 -3.86 15.87 3.41
CA TYR A 46 -3.49 14.59 4.03
C TYR A 46 -4.67 13.62 4.04
N ALA A 47 -4.47 12.40 3.53
CA ALA A 47 -5.49 11.37 3.38
C ALA A 47 -5.28 10.16 4.29
N TRP A 48 -4.13 9.99 4.94
CA TRP A 48 -3.81 8.81 5.76
C TRP A 48 -4.17 8.97 7.24
N LYS A 49 -5.43 9.34 7.49
CA LYS A 49 -5.95 9.70 8.82
C LYS A 49 -6.23 8.46 9.67
N GLY A 50 -5.76 8.45 10.91
CA GLY A 50 -6.09 7.36 11.86
C GLY A 50 -5.44 6.00 11.56
N ILE A 51 -4.55 5.92 10.57
CA ILE A 51 -3.83 4.69 10.21
C ILE A 51 -2.37 4.78 10.64
N THR A 52 -1.91 3.72 11.30
CA THR A 52 -0.49 3.46 11.52
C THR A 52 -0.17 2.05 11.05
N PRO A 53 1.05 1.80 10.53
CA PRO A 53 2.17 2.74 10.41
C PRO A 53 2.04 3.66 9.19
N ARG A 54 2.95 4.64 9.06
CA ARG A 54 2.84 5.75 8.10
C ARG A 54 3.82 5.69 6.94
N TYR A 55 4.77 4.75 6.93
CA TYR A 55 5.55 4.51 5.72
C TYR A 55 4.66 3.75 4.72
N SER A 56 4.14 4.45 3.72
CA SER A 56 3.07 3.99 2.82
C SER A 56 3.58 3.74 1.40
N ARG A 57 3.99 2.49 1.12
CA ARG A 57 4.41 2.03 -0.21
C ARG A 57 4.43 0.50 -0.24
N PRO A 58 4.12 -0.12 -1.39
CA PRO A 58 3.53 0.43 -2.63
C PRO A 58 2.06 0.87 -2.50
N MET A 59 1.54 1.50 -3.56
CA MET A 59 0.13 1.89 -3.72
C MET A 59 -0.33 1.45 -5.12
N CYS A 60 -1.63 1.19 -5.31
CA CYS A 60 -2.29 1.08 -6.61
C CYS A 60 -3.73 1.63 -6.54
N ILE A 61 -4.34 1.90 -7.69
CA ILE A 61 -5.74 2.33 -7.81
C ILE A 61 -6.49 1.44 -8.79
N ASP A 62 -7.65 0.94 -8.38
CA ASP A 62 -8.55 0.20 -9.25
C ASP A 62 -9.22 1.16 -10.24
N SER A 63 -9.27 0.78 -11.52
CA SER A 63 -9.96 1.56 -12.55
C SER A 63 -11.47 1.32 -12.57
N ARG A 64 -11.93 0.26 -11.89
CA ARG A 64 -13.34 -0.07 -11.70
C ARG A 64 -13.91 0.72 -10.53
N ALA A 65 -15.15 1.17 -10.64
CA ALA A 65 -15.87 1.77 -9.52
C ALA A 65 -15.88 0.79 -8.32
N PRO A 66 -15.63 1.25 -7.07
CA PRO A 66 -15.61 2.64 -6.62
C PRO A 66 -14.24 3.34 -6.72
N TYR A 67 -13.32 2.86 -7.57
CA TYR A 67 -11.96 3.39 -7.75
C TYR A 67 -11.08 3.20 -6.52
N GLY A 68 -11.11 2.00 -5.95
CA GLY A 68 -10.46 1.69 -4.69
C GLY A 68 -8.95 1.91 -4.72
N LEU A 69 -8.45 2.66 -3.73
CA LEU A 69 -7.03 2.86 -3.45
C LEU A 69 -6.55 1.77 -2.51
N THR A 70 -5.53 1.01 -2.91
CA THR A 70 -4.90 0.02 -2.01
C THR A 70 -3.45 0.41 -1.76
N VAL A 71 -3.05 0.36 -0.49
CA VAL A 71 -1.75 0.87 -0.02
C VAL A 71 -1.17 -0.09 0.99
N ALA A 72 0.07 -0.52 0.74
CA ALA A 72 0.87 -1.23 1.72
C ALA A 72 1.55 -0.25 2.68
N SER A 73 1.74 -0.65 3.92
CA SER A 73 2.38 0.16 4.95
C SER A 73 3.29 -0.66 5.86
N ALA A 74 4.36 -0.08 6.38
CA ALA A 74 5.27 -0.70 7.34
C ALA A 74 5.75 0.34 8.38
N PRO A 75 6.33 -0.04 9.53
CA PRO A 75 6.87 0.91 10.50
C PRO A 75 7.98 1.79 9.94
N THR A 76 8.82 1.26 9.05
CA THR A 76 9.91 1.99 8.39
C THR A 76 10.30 1.34 7.06
N ALA A 77 10.97 2.10 6.21
CA ALA A 77 11.48 1.66 4.91
C ALA A 77 12.60 0.59 5.00
N PHE A 78 13.24 0.48 6.16
CA PHE A 78 14.45 -0.34 6.35
C PHE A 78 14.22 -1.65 7.07
N SER A 79 13.00 -1.90 7.57
CA SER A 79 12.74 -3.17 8.24
C SER A 79 12.84 -4.30 7.22
N SER A 80 13.78 -5.20 7.50
CA SER A 80 14.07 -6.38 6.70
C SER A 80 13.29 -7.56 7.27
N PHE A 81 12.91 -8.50 6.42
CA PHE A 81 12.31 -9.76 6.86
C PHE A 81 13.21 -10.59 7.79
N LYS A 82 14.52 -10.28 7.83
CA LYS A 82 15.50 -10.95 8.70
C LYS A 82 15.60 -10.33 10.09
N ASP A 83 15.02 -9.14 10.31
CA ASP A 83 15.06 -8.46 11.60
C ASP A 83 14.09 -9.14 12.59
N ASP A 84 14.29 -8.94 13.88
CA ASP A 84 13.38 -9.47 14.90
C ASP A 84 11.96 -8.89 14.74
N GLY A 85 10.99 -9.77 14.50
CA GLY A 85 9.63 -9.40 14.14
C GLY A 85 9.42 -8.90 12.69
N GLY A 86 10.47 -8.89 11.86
CA GLY A 86 10.42 -8.59 10.43
C GLY A 86 9.96 -7.17 10.05
N ALA A 87 9.49 -7.03 8.81
CA ALA A 87 9.00 -5.79 8.22
C ALA A 87 7.72 -5.25 8.88
N LYS A 88 6.90 -6.13 9.45
CA LYS A 88 5.56 -5.83 9.99
C LYS A 88 4.69 -5.10 8.96
N ALA A 89 4.77 -5.54 7.70
CA ALA A 89 4.03 -4.92 6.61
C ALA A 89 2.52 -5.20 6.75
N MET A 90 1.72 -4.24 6.32
CA MET A 90 0.26 -4.23 6.41
C MET A 90 -0.32 -3.74 5.09
N LEU A 91 -1.60 -4.00 4.86
CA LEU A 91 -2.30 -3.60 3.64
C LEU A 91 -3.64 -2.93 4.00
N PHE A 92 -3.92 -1.80 3.36
CA PHE A 92 -5.12 -1.02 3.61
C PHE A 92 -5.79 -0.60 2.31
N ARG A 93 -7.12 -0.45 2.34
CA ARG A 93 -7.91 -0.02 1.20
C ARG A 93 -8.84 1.13 1.57
N SER A 94 -9.00 2.07 0.65
CA SER A 94 -10.00 3.13 0.69
C SER A 94 -10.88 3.03 -0.56
N GLU A 95 -12.18 3.24 -0.41
CA GLU A 95 -13.17 3.23 -1.50
C GLU A 95 -13.92 4.55 -1.62
N ASP A 96 -13.49 5.57 -0.86
CA ASP A 96 -14.07 6.91 -0.80
C ASP A 96 -13.04 8.01 -1.14
N GLY A 97 -12.02 7.65 -1.92
CA GLY A 97 -11.00 8.57 -2.38
C GLY A 97 -10.04 9.03 -1.28
N GLY A 98 -9.80 8.19 -0.27
CA GLY A 98 -8.84 8.41 0.81
C GLY A 98 -9.42 9.12 2.04
N GLU A 99 -10.75 9.24 2.17
CA GLU A 99 -11.36 9.83 3.37
C GLU A 99 -11.39 8.84 4.54
N SER A 100 -11.60 7.56 4.25
CA SER A 100 -11.51 6.47 5.23
C SER A 100 -10.76 5.26 4.66
N TRP A 101 -10.18 4.47 5.56
CA TRP A 101 -9.38 3.30 5.23
C TRP A 101 -9.83 2.11 6.07
N ARG A 102 -9.88 0.95 5.44
CA ARG A 102 -10.08 -0.34 6.10
C ARG A 102 -8.89 -1.24 5.91
N SER A 103 -8.68 -2.12 6.89
CA SER A 103 -7.62 -3.12 6.85
C SER A 103 -7.93 -4.20 5.81
N LEU A 104 -6.91 -4.67 5.09
CA LEU A 104 -6.88 -5.92 4.33
C LEU A 104 -5.97 -6.97 5.00
N CYS A 105 -5.62 -6.78 6.27
CA CYS A 105 -4.85 -7.72 7.07
C CYS A 105 -5.73 -8.85 7.63
N ASP A 106 -5.12 -10.01 7.85
CA ASP A 106 -5.63 -11.08 8.71
C ASP A 106 -4.54 -11.54 9.69
N ASP A 107 -4.91 -12.35 10.68
CA ASP A 107 -3.99 -12.83 11.73
C ASP A 107 -2.87 -13.74 11.20
N ALA A 108 -3.04 -14.34 10.01
CA ALA A 108 -2.10 -15.31 9.44
C ALA A 108 -1.03 -14.65 8.57
N HIS A 109 -1.35 -13.53 7.92
CA HIS A 109 -0.53 -12.91 6.89
C HIS A 109 -0.10 -11.48 7.26
N SER A 110 -0.67 -10.84 8.28
CA SER A 110 -0.33 -9.46 8.64
C SER A 110 -0.46 -9.14 10.15
N PRO A 111 0.46 -8.37 10.76
CA PRO A 111 1.64 -7.73 10.17
C PRO A 111 2.66 -8.75 9.64
N ALA A 112 3.02 -8.63 8.36
CA ALA A 112 3.83 -9.60 7.68
C ALA A 112 5.30 -9.44 8.09
N PRO A 113 6.04 -10.53 8.36
CA PRO A 113 7.48 -10.44 8.53
C PRO A 113 8.16 -10.00 7.22
N ALA A 114 7.59 -10.33 6.07
CA ALA A 114 8.07 -9.87 4.76
C ALA A 114 7.60 -8.44 4.45
N ASN A 115 8.40 -7.69 3.69
CA ASN A 115 8.00 -6.38 3.17
C ASN A 115 7.25 -6.54 1.85
N PHE A 116 6.27 -5.68 1.61
CA PHE A 116 5.51 -5.67 0.36
C PHE A 116 6.16 -4.69 -0.63
N HIS A 117 6.58 -5.19 -1.78
CA HIS A 117 7.23 -4.37 -2.82
C HIS A 117 6.43 -4.33 -4.11
N GLY A 118 5.90 -5.48 -4.54
CA GLY A 118 4.93 -5.56 -5.62
C GLY A 118 3.52 -5.30 -5.09
N LEU A 119 2.79 -4.40 -5.73
CA LEU A 119 1.35 -4.25 -5.53
C LEU A 119 0.70 -3.80 -6.83
N ASN A 120 -0.32 -4.53 -7.26
CA ASN A 120 -1.11 -4.17 -8.44
C ASN A 120 -2.55 -4.62 -8.27
N VAL A 121 -3.45 -4.05 -9.06
CA VAL A 121 -4.85 -4.48 -9.10
C VAL A 121 -4.91 -5.89 -9.67
N ASP A 122 -5.73 -6.75 -9.08
CA ASP A 122 -6.04 -8.05 -9.66
C ASP A 122 -7.16 -7.89 -10.70
N PRO A 123 -6.91 -8.15 -12.00
CA PRO A 123 -7.91 -7.98 -13.03
C PRO A 123 -9.04 -9.00 -12.90
N ASP A 124 -8.76 -10.17 -12.31
CA ASP A 124 -9.70 -11.29 -12.24
C ASP A 124 -10.62 -11.21 -11.00
N THR A 125 -10.24 -10.41 -10.01
CA THR A 125 -10.96 -10.31 -8.72
C THR A 125 -11.41 -8.88 -8.49
N ASP A 126 -12.71 -8.64 -8.40
CA ASP A 126 -13.25 -7.30 -8.12
C ASP A 126 -12.79 -6.82 -6.75
N GLY A 127 -12.22 -5.61 -6.71
CA GLY A 127 -11.56 -5.05 -5.54
C GLY A 127 -10.33 -5.82 -5.03
N GLY A 128 -9.89 -6.88 -5.72
CA GLY A 128 -8.71 -7.65 -5.36
C GLY A 128 -7.40 -6.99 -5.79
N VAL A 129 -6.31 -7.39 -5.15
CA VAL A 129 -4.95 -6.98 -5.49
C VAL A 129 -3.99 -8.17 -5.50
N LEU A 130 -2.91 -8.02 -6.26
CA LEU A 130 -1.75 -8.90 -6.22
C LEU A 130 -0.64 -8.25 -5.40
N VAL A 131 -0.02 -8.99 -4.49
CA VAL A 131 1.07 -8.55 -3.62
C VAL A 131 2.31 -9.39 -3.90
N GLY A 132 3.47 -8.75 -4.02
CA GLY A 132 4.78 -9.41 -4.12
C GLY A 132 5.68 -9.02 -2.95
N THR A 133 6.35 -10.01 -2.36
CA THR A 133 7.14 -9.84 -1.13
C THR A 133 8.65 -9.88 -1.36
N ASP A 134 9.43 -9.39 -0.39
CA ASP A 134 10.90 -9.55 -0.37
C ASP A 134 11.39 -10.96 0.02
N THR A 135 10.49 -11.84 0.43
CA THR A 135 10.72 -13.26 0.71
C THR A 135 10.46 -14.18 -0.48
N GLY A 136 10.03 -13.62 -1.63
CA GLY A 136 9.85 -14.38 -2.87
C GLY A 136 8.46 -15.01 -3.03
N GLU A 137 7.48 -14.52 -2.26
CA GLU A 137 6.09 -14.96 -2.38
C GLU A 137 5.29 -13.94 -3.21
N ALA A 138 4.29 -14.47 -3.92
CA ALA A 138 3.26 -13.67 -4.57
C ALA A 138 1.89 -14.11 -4.07
N TRP A 139 1.04 -13.15 -3.72
CA TRP A 139 -0.27 -13.37 -3.13
C TRP A 139 -1.35 -12.66 -3.93
N ARG A 140 -2.53 -13.26 -3.98
CA ARG A 140 -3.78 -12.61 -4.31
C ARG A 140 -4.50 -12.28 -3.01
N VAL A 141 -4.98 -11.05 -2.88
CA VAL A 141 -5.73 -10.58 -1.71
C VAL A 141 -7.09 -10.08 -2.18
N SER A 142 -8.17 -10.67 -1.69
CA SER A 142 -9.52 -10.27 -2.06
C SER A 142 -9.95 -8.96 -1.39
N ASN A 143 -11.07 -8.40 -1.84
CA ASN A 143 -11.67 -7.23 -1.19
C ASN A 143 -12.02 -7.52 0.29
N ASP A 144 -12.34 -8.77 0.62
CA ASP A 144 -12.70 -9.21 1.97
C ASP A 144 -11.50 -9.67 2.81
N ALA A 145 -10.28 -9.27 2.41
CA ALA A 145 -9.02 -9.61 3.09
C ALA A 145 -8.68 -11.11 3.10
N GLU A 146 -9.14 -11.88 2.10
CA GLU A 146 -8.75 -13.28 1.95
C GLU A 146 -7.45 -13.37 1.14
N TRP A 147 -6.42 -13.96 1.74
CA TRP A 147 -5.10 -14.14 1.12
C TRP A 147 -4.98 -15.54 0.51
N THR A 148 -4.59 -15.59 -0.76
CA THR A 148 -4.32 -16.83 -1.50
C THR A 148 -2.92 -16.76 -2.11
N GLN A 149 -2.04 -17.68 -1.74
CA GLN A 149 -0.70 -17.76 -2.33
C GLN A 149 -0.80 -18.16 -3.80
N VAL A 150 -0.17 -17.39 -4.67
CA VAL A 150 -0.13 -17.62 -6.13
C VAL A 150 1.20 -18.24 -6.54
N ALA A 151 2.30 -17.83 -5.88
CA ALA A 151 3.63 -18.39 -6.12
C ALA A 151 4.53 -18.27 -4.88
N ASP A 152 5.53 -19.12 -4.80
CA ASP A 152 6.65 -19.06 -3.84
C ASP A 152 7.99 -19.41 -4.49
N GLY A 153 9.06 -19.35 -3.70
CA GLY A 153 10.40 -19.74 -4.12
C GLY A 153 11.04 -18.81 -5.15
N LEU A 154 10.45 -17.63 -5.38
CA LEU A 154 11.00 -16.62 -6.29
C LEU A 154 12.14 -15.85 -5.60
N PRO A 155 12.97 -15.14 -6.38
CA PRO A 155 13.70 -14.00 -5.86
C PRO A 155 12.74 -12.91 -5.34
N VAL A 156 13.29 -11.88 -4.68
CA VAL A 156 12.55 -10.67 -4.26
C VAL A 156 11.60 -10.18 -5.37
N VAL A 157 10.31 -10.11 -5.08
CA VAL A 157 9.27 -9.67 -6.03
C VAL A 157 9.10 -8.16 -5.92
N LEU A 158 9.99 -7.42 -6.61
CA LEU A 158 10.02 -5.96 -6.55
C LEU A 158 8.84 -5.27 -7.26
N ALA A 159 8.23 -5.95 -8.22
CA ALA A 159 7.10 -5.46 -9.00
C ALA A 159 6.23 -6.63 -9.43
N ILE A 160 4.93 -6.38 -9.53
CA ILE A 160 3.95 -7.31 -10.09
C ILE A 160 3.07 -6.57 -11.09
N ILE A 161 2.79 -7.22 -12.21
CA ILE A 161 1.92 -6.70 -13.26
C ILE A 161 0.97 -7.83 -13.66
N ALA A 162 -0.29 -7.48 -13.85
CA ALA A 162 -1.28 -8.34 -14.45
C ALA A 162 -1.63 -7.77 -15.83
N VAL A 163 -1.88 -8.66 -16.80
CA VAL A 163 -2.19 -8.34 -18.19
C VAL A 163 -3.53 -8.90 -18.59
#